data_AF-A0A560S3C6-F1
#
_entry.id   AF-A0A560S3C6-F1
#
_cell.length_a   1.000
_cell.length_b   1.000
_cell.length_c   1.000
_cell.angle_alpha   90.00
_cell.angle_beta   90.00
_cell.angle_gamma   90.00
#
_symmetry.space_group_name_H-M   'P 1'
#
loop_
_entity.id
_entity.type
_entity.pdbx_description
1 polymer ?
#
loop_
_entity_poly.entity_id
_entity_poly.type
_entity_poly.pdbx_seq_one_letter_code
_entity_poly.pdbx_strand_id
1 'polypeptide(L)'
;MRSALLAAERVLIPVQPSLYDLWASAEMVELIREVQVLRPALRAAFVINRRVGTTIIGREALQSLAEQPLPALRSEVRQRIVFVDSAAAREIAVLTDELLRWPR
;
A
#
# COMPACT_ATOMS: atom_id res chain seq x y z
N MET A 1 2.76 14.77 -8.93
CA MET A 1 3.30 13.59 -8.21
C MET A 1 4.66 13.88 -7.57
N ARG A 2 5.70 14.23 -8.34
CA ARG A 2 7.07 14.42 -7.84
C ARG A 2 7.21 15.43 -6.69
N SER A 3 6.49 16.56 -6.75
CA SER A 3 6.45 17.55 -5.66
C SER A 3 5.94 16.96 -4.34
N ALA A 4 4.92 16.11 -4.38
CA ALA A 4 4.38 15.44 -3.20
C ALA A 4 5.41 14.46 -2.61
N LEU A 5 6.10 13.70 -3.46
CA LEU A 5 7.19 12.79 -3.02
C LEU A 5 8.36 13.57 -2.38
N LEU A 6 8.70 14.73 -2.94
CA LEU A 6 9.74 15.61 -2.40
C LEU A 6 9.35 16.27 -1.08
N ALA A 7 8.07 16.36 -0.73
CA ALA A 7 7.59 16.88 0.55
C ALA A 7 7.31 15.78 1.59
N ALA A 8 7.01 14.55 1.16
CA ALA A 8 6.63 13.46 2.05
C ALA A 8 7.83 12.90 2.84
N GLU A 9 7.60 12.46 4.07
CA GLU A 9 8.58 11.61 4.79
C GLU A 9 8.33 10.13 4.54
N ARG A 10 7.06 9.78 4.27
CA ARG A 10 6.62 8.41 4.00
C ARG A 10 5.60 8.34 2.88
N VAL A 11 5.72 7.29 2.08
CA VAL A 11 4.82 7.02 0.95
C VAL A 11 4.26 5.61 1.11
N LEU A 12 2.95 5.48 0.97
CA LEU A 12 2.26 4.19 0.91
C LEU A 12 1.77 3.97 -0.51
N ILE A 13 2.05 2.80 -1.05
CA ILE A 13 1.57 2.37 -2.37
C ILE A 13 0.45 1.35 -2.14
N PRO A 14 -0.82 1.74 -2.25
CA PRO A 14 -1.93 0.81 -2.08
C PRO A 14 -2.03 -0.11 -3.29
N VAL A 15 -2.09 -1.41 -3.02
CA VAL A 15 -2.23 -2.46 -4.06
C VAL A 15 -3.26 -3.49 -3.61
N GLN A 16 -4.04 -4.07 -4.52
CA GLN A 16 -4.74 -5.31 -4.21
C GLN A 16 -3.75 -6.48 -4.32
N PRO A 17 -4.03 -7.64 -3.70
CA PRO A 17 -3.18 -8.82 -3.82
C PRO A 17 -3.42 -9.49 -5.19
N SER A 18 -3.03 -8.80 -6.25
CA SER A 18 -3.13 -9.24 -7.64
C SER A 18 -1.85 -8.85 -8.40
N LEU A 19 -1.47 -9.65 -9.41
CA LEU A 19 -0.29 -9.38 -10.24
C LEU A 19 -0.45 -8.08 -11.05
N TYR A 20 -1.68 -7.74 -11.44
CA TYR A 20 -1.96 -6.51 -12.21
C TYR A 20 -1.67 -5.25 -11.40
N ASP A 21 -1.99 -5.25 -10.10
CA ASP A 21 -1.69 -4.11 -9.23
C ASP A 21 -0.18 -3.91 -9.08
N LEU A 22 0.60 -5.00 -9.02
CA LEU A 22 2.06 -4.94 -8.96
C LEU A 22 2.63 -4.28 -10.22
N TRP A 23 2.18 -4.71 -11.40
CA TRP A 23 2.62 -4.12 -12.66
C TRP A 23 2.21 -2.66 -12.78
N ALA A 24 0.97 -2.32 -12.39
CA ALA A 24 0.49 -0.96 -12.38
C ALA A 24 1.28 -0.06 -11.42
N SER A 25 1.87 -0.62 -10.37
CA SER A 25 2.69 0.11 -9.41
C SER A 25 4.15 0.32 -9.82
N ALA A 26 4.63 -0.37 -10.86
CA ALA A 26 6.05 -0.39 -11.22
C ALA A 26 6.61 1.02 -11.55
N GLU A 27 5.87 1.83 -12.32
CA GLU A 27 6.28 3.20 -12.62
C GLU A 27 6.37 4.08 -11.36
N MET A 28 5.47 3.87 -10.40
CA MET A 28 5.52 4.59 -9.12
C MET A 28 6.73 4.17 -8.29
N VAL A 29 7.08 2.88 -8.29
CA VAL A 29 8.27 2.35 -7.61
C VAL A 29 9.53 3.01 -8.18
N GLU A 30 9.68 3.05 -9.50
CA GLU A 30 10.84 3.68 -10.14
C GLU A 30 10.93 5.17 -9.81
N LEU A 31 9.83 5.91 -9.90
CA LEU A 31 9.79 7.33 -9.52
C LEU A 31 10.17 7.55 -8.05
N ILE A 32 9.72 6.69 -7.13
CA ILE A 32 10.10 6.76 -5.72
C ILE A 32 11.60 6.54 -5.56
N ARG A 33 12.18 5.56 -6.24
CA ARG A 33 13.61 5.28 -6.18
C ARG A 33 14.45 6.44 -6.69
N GLU A 34 14.03 7.08 -7.78
CA GLU A 34 14.66 8.32 -8.25
C GLU A 34 14.64 9.42 -7.18
N VAL A 35 13.50 9.62 -6.50
CA VAL A 35 13.40 10.63 -5.44
C VAL A 35 14.23 10.25 -4.22
N GLN A 36 14.35 8.96 -3.90
CA GLN A 36 15.19 8.47 -2.80
C GLN A 36 16.68 8.74 -3.02
N VAL A 37 17.15 8.85 -4.26
CA VAL A 37 18.53 9.31 -4.55
C VAL A 37 18.77 10.72 -4.00
N LEU A 38 17.78 11.61 -4.14
CA LEU A 38 17.85 12.99 -3.65
C LEU A 38 17.45 13.11 -2.16
N ARG A 39 16.59 12.21 -1.68
CA ARG A 39 16.08 12.17 -0.30
C ARG A 39 16.17 10.76 0.28
N PRO A 40 17.36 10.31 0.72
CA PRO A 40 17.54 8.94 1.25
C PRO A 40 16.68 8.61 2.47
N ALA A 41 16.19 9.64 3.19
CA ALA A 41 15.30 9.48 4.34
C ALA A 41 13.84 9.16 3.96
N LEU A 42 13.44 9.34 2.69
CA LEU A 42 12.09 9.02 2.23
C LEU A 42 11.86 7.51 2.33
N ARG A 43 10.89 7.10 3.14
CA ARG A 43 10.53 5.69 3.29
C ARG A 43 9.30 5.38 2.45
N ALA A 44 9.32 4.28 1.72
CA ALA A 44 8.18 3.82 0.95
C ALA A 44 7.86 2.36 1.28
N ALA A 45 6.58 2.02 1.27
CA ALA A 45 6.13 0.66 1.49
C ALA A 45 4.82 0.38 0.73
N PHE A 46 4.63 -0.86 0.32
CA PHE A 46 3.35 -1.34 -0.16
C PHE A 46 2.38 -1.54 1.00
N VAL A 47 1.11 -1.23 0.76
CA VAL A 47 0.01 -1.60 1.66
C VAL A 47 -1.03 -2.39 0.89
N ILE A 48 -1.38 -3.57 1.40
CA ILE A 48 -2.47 -4.34 0.81
C ILE A 48 -3.78 -3.66 1.12
N ASN A 49 -4.50 -3.29 0.07
CA ASN A 49 -5.79 -2.65 0.12
C ASN A 49 -6.87 -3.53 -0.50
N ARG A 50 -8.07 -3.49 0.06
CA ARG A 50 -9.24 -4.27 -0.39
C ARG A 50 -8.97 -5.79 -0.43
N ARG A 51 -8.35 -6.34 0.62
CA ARG A 51 -8.15 -7.80 0.72
C ARG A 51 -9.51 -8.52 0.79
N VAL A 52 -9.79 -9.41 -0.17
CA VAL A 52 -10.99 -10.27 -0.17
C VAL A 52 -10.61 -11.67 0.36
N GLY A 53 -10.95 -11.95 1.63
CA GLY A 53 -10.79 -13.26 2.29
C GLY A 53 -9.33 -13.71 2.55
N THR A 54 -9.15 -14.96 3.01
CA THR A 54 -7.84 -15.62 3.26
C THR A 54 -7.45 -16.60 2.16
N THR A 55 -7.86 -16.31 0.92
CA THR A 55 -7.63 -17.17 -0.24
C THR A 55 -6.15 -17.42 -0.50
N ILE A 56 -5.82 -18.58 -1.06
CA ILE A 56 -4.45 -18.96 -1.50
C ILE A 56 -3.85 -17.86 -2.40
N ILE A 57 -4.66 -17.29 -3.30
CA ILE A 57 -4.28 -16.20 -4.21
C ILE A 57 -3.68 -15.00 -3.48
N GLY A 58 -4.21 -14.61 -2.31
CA GLY A 58 -3.61 -13.49 -1.57
C GLY A 58 -2.36 -13.85 -0.77
N ARG A 59 -2.15 -15.14 -0.46
CA ARG A 59 -0.85 -15.60 0.06
C ARG A 59 0.23 -15.54 -1.03
N GLU A 60 -0.11 -15.95 -2.25
CA GLU A 60 0.81 -15.86 -3.39
C GLU A 60 1.12 -14.41 -3.74
N ALA A 61 0.13 -13.52 -3.76
CA ALA A 61 0.38 -12.09 -3.99
C ALA A 61 1.22 -11.42 -2.89
N LEU A 62 1.08 -11.86 -1.63
CA LEU A 62 1.95 -11.45 -0.53
C LEU A 62 3.41 -11.89 -0.77
N GLN A 63 3.61 -13.08 -1.34
CA GLN A 63 4.95 -13.54 -1.72
C GLN A 63 5.51 -12.72 -2.88
N SER A 64 4.70 -12.41 -3.90
CA SER A 64 5.12 -11.56 -5.02
C SER A 64 5.51 -10.15 -4.56
N LEU A 65 4.86 -9.62 -3.52
CA LEU A 65 5.25 -8.36 -2.87
C LEU A 65 6.58 -8.46 -2.13
N ALA A 66 6.95 -9.64 -1.63
CA ALA A 66 8.23 -9.85 -0.95
C ALA A 66 9.43 -9.80 -1.92
N GLU A 67 9.19 -10.01 -3.21
CA GLU A 67 10.21 -9.91 -4.27
C GLU A 67 10.38 -8.48 -4.81
N GLN A 68 9.51 -7.55 -4.40
CA GLN A 68 9.58 -6.16 -4.85
C GLN A 68 10.71 -5.39 -4.15
N PRO A 69 11.26 -4.33 -4.79
CA PRO A 69 12.33 -3.53 -4.20
C PRO A 69 11.90 -2.69 -2.99
N LEU A 70 10.59 -2.53 -2.77
CA LEU A 70 10.03 -1.85 -1.60
C LEU A 70 9.35 -2.87 -0.68
N PRO A 71 9.46 -2.73 0.65
CA PRO A 71 8.83 -3.65 1.58
C PRO A 71 7.31 -3.52 1.57
N ALA A 72 6.61 -4.60 1.91
CA ALA A 72 5.18 -4.56 2.22
C ALA A 72 4.95 -4.42 3.74
N LEU A 73 3.95 -3.63 4.12
CA LEU A 73 3.47 -3.59 5.50
C LEU A 73 2.79 -4.92 5.88
N ARG A 74 2.94 -5.33 7.15
CA ARG A 74 2.26 -6.54 7.67
C ARG A 74 0.76 -6.35 7.84
N SER A 75 0.35 -5.13 8.08
CA SER A 75 -1.02 -4.69 8.22
C SER A 75 -1.69 -4.51 6.87
N GLU A 76 -2.91 -5.02 6.74
CA GLU A 76 -3.72 -4.97 5.52
C GLU A 76 -5.04 -4.24 5.78
N VAL A 77 -5.61 -3.63 4.73
CA VAL A 77 -6.98 -3.09 4.74
C VAL A 77 -7.89 -4.09 4.04
N ARG A 78 -8.83 -4.67 4.78
CA ARG A 78 -9.77 -5.67 4.24
C ARG A 78 -10.89 -5.02 3.45
N GLN A 79 -11.45 -5.76 2.50
CA GLN A 79 -12.67 -5.32 1.84
C GLN A 79 -13.84 -5.38 2.82
N ARG A 80 -14.41 -4.21 3.14
CA ARG A 80 -15.54 -4.06 4.06
C ARG A 80 -16.56 -3.10 3.48
N ILE A 81 -17.83 -3.41 3.67
CA ILE A 81 -18.96 -2.58 3.21
C ILE A 81 -18.94 -1.21 3.89
N VAL A 82 -18.52 -1.14 5.16
CA VAL A 82 -18.44 0.12 5.92
C VAL A 82 -17.66 1.23 5.21
N PHE A 83 -16.63 0.90 4.42
CA PHE A 83 -15.89 1.91 3.65
C PHE A 83 -16.72 2.51 2.50
N VAL A 84 -17.56 1.69 1.87
CA VAL A 84 -18.48 2.12 0.81
C VAL A 84 -19.61 2.95 1.42
N ASP A 85 -20.22 2.46 2.50
CA ASP A 85 -21.31 3.15 3.19
C ASP A 85 -20.85 4.50 3.74
N SER A 86 -19.69 4.56 4.38
CA SER A 86 -19.14 5.81 4.93
C SER A 86 -18.80 6.80 3.81
N ALA A 87 -18.24 6.33 2.68
CA ALA A 87 -17.99 7.20 1.53
C ALA A 87 -19.30 7.77 0.95
N ALA A 88 -20.35 6.95 0.85
CA ALA A 88 -21.67 7.38 0.40
C ALA A 88 -22.32 8.38 1.38
N ALA A 89 -22.16 8.17 2.68
CA ALA A 89 -22.67 9.02 3.74
C ALA A 89 -21.81 10.28 4.01
N ARG A 90 -20.60 10.38 3.41
CA ARG A 90 -19.58 11.41 3.70
C ARG A 90 -19.11 11.40 5.16
N GLU A 91 -19.05 10.21 5.74
CA GLU A 91 -18.60 9.97 7.12
C GLU A 91 -17.22 9.30 7.14
N ILE A 92 -16.59 9.30 8.31
CA ILE A 92 -15.30 8.65 8.53
C ILE A 92 -15.55 7.26 9.12
N ALA A 93 -15.11 6.22 8.38
CA ALA A 93 -15.02 4.88 8.92
C ALA A 93 -13.83 4.79 9.89
N VAL A 94 -14.08 4.37 11.13
CA VAL A 94 -13.03 4.10 12.11
C VAL A 94 -12.96 2.59 12.36
N LEU A 95 -11.82 1.99 12.05
CA LEU A 95 -11.51 0.60 12.39
C LEU A 95 -10.58 0.57 13.60
N THR A 96 -10.97 -0.15 14.64
CA THR A 96 -10.16 -0.28 15.87
C THR A 96 -9.22 -1.48 15.84
N ASP A 97 -9.35 -2.37 14.84
CA ASP A 97 -8.65 -3.65 14.73
C ASP A 97 -7.49 -3.68 13.71
N GLU A 98 -7.30 -2.63 12.89
CA GLU A 98 -6.31 -2.60 11.81
C GLU A 98 -5.23 -1.52 12.04
N LEU A 99 -4.16 -1.85 12.80
CA LEU A 99 -3.02 -0.95 13.03
C LEU A 99 -1.99 -1.05 11.90
N LEU A 100 -1.83 0.02 11.11
CA LEU A 100 -0.75 0.15 10.12
C LEU A 100 0.60 0.37 10.82
N ARG A 101 1.49 -0.65 10.81
CA ARG A 101 2.83 -0.56 11.43
C ARG A 101 3.92 -0.62 10.38
N TRP A 102 4.89 0.30 10.48
CA TRP A 102 6.04 0.34 9.58
C TRP A 102 7.06 -0.78 9.90
N PRO A 103 7.68 -1.42 8.89
CA PRO A 103 8.75 -2.39 9.10
C PRO A 103 9.97 -1.66 9.68
N ARG A 104 10.62 -2.22 10.69
CA ARG A 104 11.84 -1.62 11.27
C ARG A 104 13.02 -1.72 10.30
#